data_AF-A0A1F8QKS4-F1
#
_entry.id   AF-A0A1F8QKS4-F1
#
_cell.length_a   1.000
_cell.length_b   1.000
_cell.length_c   1.000
_cell.angle_alpha   90.00
_cell.angle_beta   90.00
_cell.angle_gamma   90.00
#
_symmetry.space_group_name_H-M   'P 1'
#
loop_
_entity.id
_entity.type
_entity.pdbx_description
1 polymer ?
#
loop_
_entity_poly.entity_id
_entity_poly.type
_entity_poly.pdbx_seq_one_letter_code
_entity_poly.pdbx_strand_id
1 'polypeptide(L)'
;MPLRNQQDVKEIEGTLNEVLSTRMPPVGRCRLLSSGFSPTHALDITEDIAGHKECLGCGNCVDICPFLLREPSRRDKTEQRTSMALESTVGEDCDLCYACVLVCPQVDTTIKNYVVNRRMVEVMSPLQQRSGDEDEPDLDLFLEEAITQGQQV
;
A
#
# COMPACT_ATOMS: atom_id res chain seq x y z
N MET A 1 14.19 -3.10 2.36
CA MET A 1 14.13 -4.42 3.01
C MET A 1 14.10 -4.23 4.52
N PRO A 2 13.44 -5.10 5.27
CA PRO A 2 13.23 -4.93 6.71
C PRO A 2 14.54 -5.03 7.50
N LEU A 3 14.54 -4.46 8.70
CA LEU A 3 15.61 -4.62 9.69
C LEU A 3 15.77 -6.10 10.10
N ARG A 4 16.98 -6.47 10.56
CA ARG A 4 17.19 -7.76 11.24
C ARG A 4 16.38 -7.87 12.54
N ASN A 5 16.25 -6.75 13.26
CA ASN A 5 15.40 -6.63 14.43
C ASN A 5 14.12 -5.88 14.04
N GLN A 6 12.99 -6.56 14.08
CA GLN A 6 11.70 -6.05 13.66
C GLN A 6 10.82 -5.81 14.88
N GLN A 7 9.89 -4.85 14.79
CA GLN A 7 8.93 -4.61 15.86
C GLN A 7 8.16 -5.89 16.18
N ASP A 8 8.15 -6.31 17.45
CA ASP A 8 7.26 -7.36 17.90
C ASP A 8 5.82 -6.82 17.90
N VAL A 9 4.97 -7.45 17.11
CA VAL A 9 3.58 -7.05 16.95
C VAL A 9 2.81 -7.21 18.25
N LYS A 10 3.15 -8.19 19.11
CA LYS A 10 2.46 -8.39 20.39
C LYS A 10 2.59 -7.18 21.31
N GLU A 11 3.71 -6.47 21.24
CA GLU A 11 3.95 -5.27 22.06
C GLU A 11 3.10 -4.08 21.60
N ILE A 12 2.77 -4.02 20.31
CA ILE A 12 2.04 -2.90 19.69
C ILE A 12 0.63 -3.26 19.22
N GLU A 13 0.14 -4.46 19.54
CA GLU A 13 -1.08 -5.02 18.94
C GLU A 13 -2.31 -4.13 19.17
N GLY A 14 -2.44 -3.56 20.37
CA GLY A 14 -3.53 -2.62 20.71
C GLY A 14 -3.52 -1.39 19.79
N THR A 15 -2.41 -0.65 19.76
CA THR A 15 -2.25 0.54 18.93
C THR A 15 -2.34 0.20 17.43
N LEU A 16 -1.78 -0.93 17.01
CA LEU A 16 -1.85 -1.37 15.62
C LEU A 16 -3.30 -1.66 15.21
N ASN A 17 -4.08 -2.29 16.07
CA ASN A 17 -5.50 -2.54 15.81
C ASN A 17 -6.31 -1.24 15.71
N GLU A 18 -6.04 -0.24 16.55
CA GLU A 18 -6.66 1.08 16.45
C GLU A 18 -6.33 1.76 15.11
N VAL A 19 -5.05 1.77 14.72
CA VAL A 19 -4.59 2.34 13.45
C VAL A 19 -5.28 1.66 12.27
N LEU A 20 -5.31 0.32 12.26
CA LEU A 20 -5.88 -0.46 11.16
C LEU A 20 -7.42 -0.42 11.11
N SER A 21 -8.08 -0.06 12.21
CA SER A 21 -9.54 0.13 12.27
C SER A 21 -9.98 1.54 11.89
N THR A 22 -9.04 2.49 11.83
CA THR A 22 -9.35 3.86 11.39
C THR A 22 -9.58 3.84 9.88
N ARG A 23 -10.67 4.44 9.40
CA ARG A 23 -11.00 4.55 7.98
C ARG A 23 -10.10 5.56 7.26
N MET A 24 -8.80 5.27 7.14
CA MET A 24 -7.84 6.07 6.38
C MET A 24 -6.61 5.22 6.05
N PRO A 25 -5.82 5.57 5.03
CA PRO A 25 -4.62 4.80 4.70
C PRO A 25 -3.72 4.72 5.95
N PRO A 26 -3.27 3.53 6.37
CA PRO A 26 -2.52 3.39 7.62
C PRO A 26 -1.00 3.41 7.44
N VAL A 27 -0.50 3.61 6.22
CA VAL A 27 0.93 3.40 5.90
C VAL A 27 1.87 4.32 6.66
N GLY A 28 1.55 5.60 6.83
CA GLY A 28 2.35 6.56 7.58
C GLY A 28 2.43 6.18 9.06
N ARG A 29 1.30 5.79 9.64
CA ARG A 29 1.22 5.34 11.04
C ARG A 29 1.88 3.97 11.26
N CYS A 30 1.65 2.98 10.41
CA CYS A 30 2.32 1.67 10.46
C CYS A 30 3.84 1.80 10.32
N ARG A 31 4.30 2.74 9.51
CA ARG A 31 5.72 3.06 9.35
C ARG A 31 6.32 3.66 10.62
N LEU A 32 5.60 4.54 11.33
CA LEU A 32 6.05 5.08 12.62
C LEU A 32 6.09 4.01 13.72
N LEU A 33 5.19 3.02 13.66
CA LEU A 33 5.19 1.84 14.53
C LEU A 33 6.28 0.83 14.17
N SER A 34 6.91 0.94 12.99
CA SER A 34 7.98 0.03 12.56
C SER A 34 9.31 0.40 13.18
N SER A 35 10.26 -0.54 13.13
CA SER A 35 11.64 -0.37 13.60
C SER A 35 12.46 0.62 12.76
N GLY A 36 11.94 1.04 11.60
CA GLY A 36 12.58 1.99 10.70
C GLY A 36 13.43 1.27 9.66
N PHE A 37 14.57 1.86 9.34
CA PHE A 37 15.42 1.41 8.26
C PHE A 37 16.49 0.39 8.67
N SER A 38 16.68 -0.63 7.82
CA SER A 38 17.69 -1.68 7.93
C SER A 38 19.11 -1.15 7.81
N PRO A 39 20.08 -1.62 8.61
CA PRO A 39 21.48 -1.21 8.48
C PRO A 39 22.09 -1.66 7.14
N THR A 40 21.41 -2.53 6.38
CA THR A 40 21.84 -2.97 5.04
C THR A 40 21.42 -1.99 3.93
N HIS A 41 21.11 -0.74 4.23
CA HIS A 41 20.74 0.21 3.19
C HIS A 41 21.92 0.61 2.33
N ALA A 42 21.97 -0.01 1.15
CA ALA A 42 22.81 0.32 0.02
C ALA A 42 22.35 1.59 -0.72
N LEU A 43 21.98 2.65 0.02
CA LEU A 43 21.99 3.99 -0.56
C LEU A 43 23.42 4.49 -0.40
N ASP A 44 24.03 4.98 -1.48
CA ASP A 44 25.37 5.58 -1.45
C ASP A 44 25.29 6.97 -0.82
N ILE A 45 24.95 6.98 0.46
CA ILE A 45 24.81 8.18 1.27
C ILE A 45 25.77 8.07 2.45
N THR A 46 26.36 9.20 2.81
CA THR A 46 27.34 9.29 3.90
C THR A 46 26.72 9.14 5.29
N GLU A 47 25.40 9.25 5.39
CA GLU A 47 24.67 9.25 6.65
C GLU A 47 24.20 7.84 7.04
N ASP A 48 24.36 7.49 8.31
CA ASP A 48 23.74 6.28 8.86
C ASP A 48 22.24 6.54 9.04
N ILE A 49 21.44 6.01 8.12
CA ILE A 49 19.98 6.11 8.15
C ILE A 49 19.30 4.95 8.87
N ALA A 50 20.04 4.05 9.54
CA ALA A 50 19.45 2.94 10.26
C ALA A 50 18.52 3.44 11.38
N GLY A 51 17.35 2.82 11.53
CA GLY A 51 16.36 3.20 12.55
C GLY A 51 15.59 4.50 12.29
N HIS A 52 15.93 5.26 11.25
CA HIS A 52 15.19 6.47 10.86
C HIS A 52 13.76 6.15 10.41
N LYS A 53 12.82 6.98 10.88
CA LYS A 53 11.38 6.84 10.65
C LYS A 53 10.81 8.06 9.92
N GLU A 54 11.60 8.76 9.14
CA GLU A 54 11.20 9.79 8.18
C GLU A 54 10.86 9.16 6.83
N CYS A 55 9.87 9.68 6.11
CA CYS A 55 9.41 9.05 4.88
C CYS A 55 10.40 9.34 3.75
N LEU A 56 10.80 8.33 2.97
CA LEU A 56 11.68 8.55 1.81
C LEU A 56 11.04 9.28 0.63
N GLY A 57 9.72 9.39 0.61
CA GLY A 57 9.02 9.87 -0.58
C GLY A 57 9.13 8.92 -1.80
N CYS A 58 9.37 7.61 -1.58
CA CYS A 58 9.49 6.65 -2.69
C CYS A 58 8.23 6.52 -3.55
N GLY A 59 7.04 6.88 -3.03
CA GLY A 59 5.79 6.86 -3.77
C GLY A 59 5.11 5.49 -3.93
N ASN A 60 5.72 4.38 -3.51
CA ASN A 60 5.11 3.04 -3.67
C ASN A 60 3.68 2.96 -3.11
N CYS A 61 3.45 3.58 -1.95
CA CYS A 61 2.14 3.61 -1.31
C CYS A 61 1.10 4.42 -2.10
N VAL A 62 1.53 5.45 -2.81
CA VAL A 62 0.69 6.28 -3.68
C VAL A 62 0.37 5.51 -4.96
N ASP A 63 1.39 4.96 -5.60
CA ASP A 63 1.26 4.27 -6.90
C ASP A 63 0.41 3.00 -6.81
N ILE A 64 0.43 2.28 -5.68
CA ILE A 64 -0.39 1.07 -5.48
C ILE A 64 -1.83 1.37 -5.06
N CYS A 65 -2.19 2.61 -4.71
CA CYS A 65 -3.47 2.89 -4.09
C CYS A 65 -4.62 2.77 -5.11
N PRO A 66 -5.54 1.79 -4.97
CA PRO A 66 -6.61 1.59 -5.95
C PRO A 66 -7.59 2.78 -5.97
N PHE A 67 -7.77 3.46 -4.84
CA PHE A 67 -8.58 4.66 -4.77
C PHE A 67 -8.00 5.78 -5.64
N LEU A 68 -6.69 6.06 -5.55
CA LEU A 68 -6.05 7.08 -6.37
C LEU A 68 -5.95 6.68 -7.85
N LEU A 69 -5.95 5.38 -8.16
CA LEU A 69 -6.06 4.90 -9.54
C LEU A 69 -7.42 5.29 -10.16
N ARG A 70 -8.51 5.16 -9.40
CA ARG A 70 -9.87 5.56 -9.83
C ARG A 70 -10.13 7.07 -9.76
N GLU A 71 -9.31 7.81 -9.02
CA GLU A 71 -9.44 9.27 -8.84
C GLU A 71 -8.18 10.04 -9.30
N PRO A 72 -7.92 10.15 -10.63
CA PRO A 72 -6.71 10.80 -11.16
C PRO A 72 -6.53 12.25 -10.69
N SER A 73 -7.63 12.99 -10.54
CA SER A 73 -7.60 14.39 -10.07
C SER A 73 -7.05 14.56 -8.64
N ARG A 74 -7.18 13.52 -7.80
CA ARG A 74 -6.57 13.49 -6.45
C ARG A 74 -5.16 12.95 -6.51
N ARG A 75 -4.87 12.01 -7.41
CA ARG A 75 -3.52 11.50 -7.66
C ARG A 75 -2.57 12.61 -8.08
N ASP A 76 -3.00 13.53 -8.95
CA ASP A 76 -2.16 14.66 -9.40
C ASP A 76 -1.79 15.60 -8.25
N LYS A 77 -2.57 15.64 -7.16
CA LYS A 77 -2.27 16.41 -5.94
C LYS A 77 -1.22 15.74 -5.05
N THR A 78 -0.79 14.52 -5.36
CA THR A 78 0.21 13.74 -4.58
C THR A 78 1.64 13.88 -5.12
N GLU A 79 2.03 15.04 -5.65
CA GLU A 79 3.41 15.35 -6.05
C GLU A 79 4.44 15.02 -4.95
N GLN A 80 4.01 15.10 -3.68
CA GLN A 80 4.85 14.84 -2.52
C GLN A 80 5.22 13.35 -2.34
N ARG A 81 4.59 12.40 -3.05
CA ARG A 81 4.91 10.94 -3.05
C ARG A 81 5.19 10.31 -1.66
N THR A 82 4.70 10.92 -0.59
CA THR A 82 4.96 10.48 0.79
C THR A 82 3.79 9.68 1.36
N SER A 83 4.10 8.87 2.37
CA SER A 83 3.09 8.16 3.16
C SER A 83 2.06 9.10 3.79
N MET A 84 2.50 10.24 4.34
CA MET A 84 1.60 11.24 4.93
C MET A 84 0.72 11.94 3.89
N ALA A 85 1.26 12.23 2.71
CA ALA A 85 0.49 12.79 1.60
C ALA A 85 -0.61 11.83 1.13
N LEU A 86 -0.35 10.51 1.12
CA LEU A 86 -1.39 9.53 0.87
C LEU A 86 -2.48 9.57 1.94
N GLU A 87 -2.11 9.55 3.23
CA GLU A 87 -3.08 9.56 4.33
C GLU A 87 -4.00 10.79 4.26
N SER A 88 -3.46 11.98 4.00
CA SER A 88 -4.24 13.21 3.89
C SER A 88 -5.05 13.31 2.60
N THR A 89 -4.49 12.85 1.46
CA THR A 89 -5.15 13.00 0.16
C THR A 89 -6.29 12.02 -0.01
N VAL A 90 -6.20 10.81 0.54
CA VAL A 90 -7.28 9.81 0.48
C VAL A 90 -8.24 9.96 1.65
N GLY A 91 -7.73 10.17 2.87
CA GLY A 91 -8.55 10.38 4.06
C GLY A 91 -9.58 9.27 4.27
N GLU A 92 -10.82 9.66 4.58
CA GLU A 92 -11.94 8.75 4.89
C GLU A 92 -12.44 7.92 3.70
N ASP A 93 -12.02 8.26 2.49
CA ASP A 93 -12.40 7.53 1.28
C ASP A 93 -11.57 6.25 1.07
N CYS A 94 -10.68 5.93 2.01
CA CYS A 94 -9.84 4.74 1.94
C CYS A 94 -10.65 3.45 1.94
N ASP A 95 -10.27 2.53 1.05
CA ASP A 95 -10.91 1.22 0.93
C ASP A 95 -10.46 0.20 1.98
N LEU A 96 -9.50 0.57 2.83
CA LEU A 96 -8.87 -0.33 3.79
C LEU A 96 -8.33 -1.61 3.15
N CYS A 97 -7.84 -1.53 1.90
CA CYS A 97 -7.21 -2.68 1.22
C CYS A 97 -5.82 -3.02 1.75
N TYR A 98 -5.24 -2.11 2.55
CA TYR A 98 -3.90 -2.20 3.16
C TYR A 98 -2.72 -2.38 2.18
N ALA A 99 -2.93 -2.30 0.86
CA ALA A 99 -1.89 -2.44 -0.15
C ALA A 99 -0.72 -1.47 0.07
N CYS A 100 -1.02 -0.24 0.49
CA CYS A 100 -0.02 0.79 0.82
C CYS A 100 0.95 0.35 1.93
N VAL A 101 0.49 -0.43 2.91
CA VAL A 101 1.32 -0.97 4.00
C VAL A 101 2.25 -2.06 3.47
N LEU A 102 1.72 -2.95 2.61
CA LEU A 102 2.44 -4.10 2.09
C LEU A 102 3.61 -3.69 1.17
N VAL A 103 3.41 -2.69 0.33
CA VAL A 103 4.45 -2.20 -0.58
C VAL A 103 5.44 -1.22 0.05
N CYS A 104 5.12 -0.66 1.22
CA CYS A 104 5.99 0.32 1.86
C CYS A 104 7.29 -0.37 2.31
N PRO A 105 8.48 0.09 1.86
CA PRO A 105 9.74 -0.54 2.23
C PRO A 105 10.15 -0.26 3.69
N GLN A 106 9.48 0.70 4.34
CA GLN A 106 9.73 1.15 5.72
C GLN A 106 8.75 0.55 6.74
N VAL A 107 7.81 -0.27 6.30
CA VAL A 107 6.96 -1.03 7.21
C VAL A 107 7.62 -2.37 7.48
N ASP A 108 7.69 -2.73 8.76
CA ASP A 108 8.23 -4.01 9.20
C ASP A 108 7.43 -5.19 8.63
N THR A 109 8.14 -6.24 8.23
CA THR A 109 7.54 -7.50 7.75
C THR A 109 6.66 -8.14 8.80
N THR A 110 6.96 -7.97 10.10
CA THR A 110 6.09 -8.46 11.18
C THR A 110 4.70 -7.81 11.13
N ILE A 111 4.64 -6.50 10.93
CA ILE A 111 3.39 -5.75 10.74
C ILE A 111 2.70 -6.17 9.43
N LYS A 112 3.45 -6.33 8.33
CA LYS A 112 2.88 -6.81 7.05
C LYS A 112 2.24 -8.19 7.19
N ASN A 113 2.93 -9.11 7.87
CA ASN A 113 2.41 -10.46 8.14
C ASN A 113 1.16 -10.39 9.01
N TYR A 114 1.12 -9.52 10.01
CA TYR A 114 -0.08 -9.30 10.82
C TYR A 114 -1.26 -8.84 9.96
N VAL A 115 -1.05 -7.84 9.09
CA VAL A 115 -2.09 -7.33 8.17
C VAL A 115 -2.61 -8.45 7.24
N VAL A 116 -1.71 -9.21 6.61
CA VAL A 116 -2.11 -10.31 5.72
C VAL A 116 -2.93 -11.37 6.47
N ASN A 117 -2.47 -11.78 7.66
CA ASN A 117 -3.10 -12.88 8.39
C ASN A 117 -4.41 -12.51 9.10
N ARG A 118 -4.54 -11.26 9.55
CA ARG A 118 -5.66 -10.82 10.41
C ARG A 118 -6.65 -9.91 9.71
N ARG A 119 -6.20 -9.08 8.76
CA ARG A 119 -7.02 -8.01 8.18
C ARG A 119 -7.41 -8.26 6.74
N MET A 120 -6.49 -8.74 5.90
CA MET A 120 -6.81 -8.94 4.48
C MET A 120 -7.96 -9.93 4.29
N VAL A 121 -8.04 -10.96 5.12
CA VAL A 121 -9.17 -11.91 5.14
C VAL A 121 -10.51 -11.21 5.36
N GLU A 122 -10.54 -10.10 6.11
CA GLU A 122 -11.76 -9.34 6.43
C GLU A 122 -12.21 -8.42 5.27
N VAL A 123 -11.29 -7.96 4.41
CA VAL A 123 -11.58 -6.94 3.37
C VAL A 123 -11.67 -7.47 1.94
N MET A 124 -11.39 -8.75 1.67
CA MET A 124 -11.47 -9.29 0.29
C MET A 124 -12.87 -9.21 -0.32
N SER A 125 -13.93 -9.51 0.44
CA SER A 125 -15.31 -9.49 -0.06
C SER A 125 -15.82 -8.08 -0.40
N PRO A 126 -15.62 -7.04 0.46
CA PRO A 126 -15.97 -5.67 0.13
C PRO A 126 -15.18 -5.07 -1.05
N LEU A 127 -13.91 -5.48 -1.25
CA LEU A 127 -13.10 -4.98 -2.36
C LEU A 127 -13.59 -5.51 -3.71
N GLN A 128 -13.98 -6.78 -3.77
CA GLN A 128 -14.50 -7.40 -5.00
C GLN A 128 -15.76 -6.68 -5.52
N GLN A 129 -16.63 -6.21 -4.61
CA GLN A 129 -17.83 -5.45 -4.97
C GLN A 129 -17.52 -4.04 -5.50
N ARG A 130 -16.34 -3.48 -5.19
CA ARG A 130 -15.93 -2.12 -5.56
C ARG A 130 -14.96 -2.10 -6.75
N SER A 131 -14.42 -3.24 -7.14
CA SER A 131 -13.63 -3.45 -8.37
C SER A 131 -14.48 -3.91 -9.54
N GLY A 132 -15.74 -4.30 -9.32
CA GLY A 132 -16.67 -4.65 -10.38
C GLY A 132 -17.42 -3.43 -10.89
N ASP A 133 -16.80 -2.67 -11.80
CA ASP A 133 -17.59 -2.14 -12.92
C ASP A 133 -17.69 -3.29 -13.91
N GLU A 134 -18.86 -3.94 -13.99
CA GLU A 134 -19.16 -4.98 -14.98
C GLU A 134 -19.13 -4.44 -16.43
N ASP A 135 -18.90 -3.14 -16.61
CA ASP A 135 -18.83 -2.42 -17.88
C ASP A 135 -17.39 -2.15 -18.37
N GLU A 136 -16.34 -2.55 -17.64
CA GLU A 136 -14.96 -2.41 -18.14
C GLU A 136 -14.64 -3.60 -19.07
N PRO A 137 -14.50 -3.37 -20.40
CA PRO A 137 -14.27 -4.46 -21.34
C PRO A 137 -12.92 -5.12 -21.05
N ASP A 138 -12.94 -6.45 -20.91
CA ASP A 138 -11.74 -7.27 -20.75
C ASP A 138 -10.90 -7.18 -22.04
N LEU A 139 -9.94 -6.26 -22.02
CA LEU A 139 -9.15 -5.88 -23.19
C LEU A 139 -8.34 -7.07 -23.75
N ASP A 140 -7.97 -8.01 -22.88
CA ASP A 140 -7.26 -9.24 -23.26
C ASP A 140 -8.21 -10.18 -24.00
N LEU A 141 -9.45 -10.35 -23.52
CA LEU A 141 -10.49 -11.14 -24.20
C LEU A 141 -10.85 -10.54 -25.58
N PHE A 142 -11.02 -9.21 -25.64
CA PHE A 142 -11.30 -8.51 -26.90
C PHE A 142 -10.16 -8.65 -27.92
N LEU A 143 -8.90 -8.62 -27.46
CA LEU A 143 -7.73 -8.78 -28.31
C LEU A 143 -7.61 -10.23 -28.83
N GLU A 144 -7.84 -11.23 -27.97
CA GLU A 144 -7.86 -12.64 -28.35
C GLU A 144 -8.96 -12.95 -29.38
N GLU A 145 -10.16 -12.39 -29.20
CA GLU A 145 -11.27 -12.51 -30.15
C GLU A 145 -10.96 -11.86 -31.51
N ALA A 146 -10.34 -10.67 -31.51
CA ALA A 146 -9.95 -10.00 -32.75
C ALA A 146 -8.87 -10.78 -33.52
N ILE A 147 -7.93 -11.41 -32.83
CA ILE A 147 -6.87 -12.22 -33.43
C ILE A 147 -7.44 -13.53 -34.00
N THR A 148 -8.36 -14.19 -33.28
CA THR A 148 -8.99 -15.44 -33.74
C THR A 148 -9.98 -15.22 -34.88
N GLN A 149 -10.72 -14.11 -34.90
CA GLN A 149 -11.62 -13.75 -36.01
C GLN A 149 -10.86 -13.29 -37.26
N GLY A 150 -9.65 -12.74 -37.12
CA GLY A 150 -8.79 -12.33 -38.24
C GLY A 150 -8.11 -13.48 -39.00
N GLN A 151 -8.23 -14.73 -38.54
CA GLN A 151 -7.65 -15.92 -39.20
C GLN A 151 -8.65 -16.69 -40.09
N GLN A 152 -9.88 -16.18 -40.26
CA GLN A 152 -10.85 -16.69 -41.24
C GLN A 152 -11.01 -15.72 -42.44
N VAL A 153 -9.89 -15.38 -43.11
CA VAL A 153 -9.90 -14.86 -44.49
C VAL A 153 -8.76 -15.51 -45.26
#